data_AF-A0A1W9WH31-F1
#
_entry.id   AF-A0A1W9WH31-F1
#
_cell.length_a   1.000
_cell.length_b   1.000
_cell.length_c   1.000
_cell.angle_alpha   90.00
_cell.angle_beta   90.00
_cell.angle_gamma   90.00
#
_symmetry.space_group_name_H-M   'P 1'
#
loop_
_entity.id
_entity.type
_entity.pdbx_description
1 polymer ?
#
loop_
_entity_poly.entity_id
_entity_poly.type
_entity_poly.pdbx_seq_one_letter_code
_entity_poly.pdbx_strand_id
1 'polypeptide(L)'
;MLNPKDQQYAERIKELIEEGQVIATLEKPTKKPGIKTIQDNYRLQKWLTNVEQIVKTTFGQNSLQFQNLSELLKGSTYYASAVRGITGLLAGALEDLEKGFLLEKEILIAGEIF
;
A
#
# COMPACT_ATOMS: atom_id res chain seq x y z
N MET A 1 10.40 -9.22 17.69
CA MET A 1 8.95 -9.20 18.01
C MET A 1 8.46 -7.81 17.71
N LEU A 2 7.42 -7.67 16.88
CA LEU A 2 6.78 -6.39 16.59
C LEU A 2 6.15 -5.82 17.87
N ASN A 3 6.16 -4.50 18.02
CA ASN A 3 5.33 -3.84 19.01
C ASN A 3 3.84 -4.11 18.68
N PRO A 4 2.95 -4.28 19.68
CA PRO A 4 1.51 -4.43 19.46
C PRO A 4 0.88 -3.50 18.41
N LYS A 5 1.35 -2.25 18.32
CA LYS A 5 0.88 -1.28 17.31
C LYS A 5 1.31 -1.65 15.89
N ASP A 6 2.57 -2.03 15.71
CA ASP A 6 3.11 -2.44 14.41
C ASP A 6 2.51 -3.76 13.94
N GLN A 7 2.16 -4.64 14.88
CA GLN A 7 1.42 -5.86 14.60
C GLN A 7 0.02 -5.57 14.04
N GLN A 8 -0.71 -4.60 14.59
CA GLN A 8 -2.01 -4.19 14.03
C GLN A 8 -1.87 -3.63 12.61
N TYR A 9 -0.82 -2.86 12.33
CA TYR A 9 -0.55 -2.37 10.98
C TYR A 9 -0.17 -3.48 10.01
N ALA A 10 0.66 -4.43 10.44
CA ALA A 10 1.03 -5.60 9.64
C ALA A 10 -0.21 -6.41 9.23
N GLU A 11 -1.10 -6.71 10.18
CA GLU A 11 -2.34 -7.43 9.90
C GLU A 11 -3.26 -6.64 8.94
N ARG A 12 -3.40 -5.32 9.14
CA ARG A 12 -4.20 -4.50 8.22
C ARG A 12 -3.60 -4.45 6.81
N ILE A 13 -2.28 -4.45 6.68
CA ILE A 13 -1.60 -4.51 5.38
C ILE A 13 -1.85 -5.87 4.71
N LYS A 14 -1.83 -6.99 5.45
CA LYS A 14 -2.17 -8.32 4.93
C LYS A 14 -3.59 -8.37 4.37
N GLU A 15 -4.57 -7.86 5.14
CA GLU A 15 -5.96 -7.75 4.67
C GLU A 15 -6.06 -6.95 3.36
N LEU A 16 -5.36 -5.83 3.25
CA LEU A 16 -5.38 -4.99 2.05
C LEU A 16 -4.70 -5.64 0.84
N ILE A 17 -3.68 -6.48 1.07
CA ILE A 17 -3.08 -7.31 0.03
C ILE A 17 -4.12 -8.29 -0.51
N GLU A 18 -4.81 -9.02 0.36
CA GLU A 18 -5.87 -9.97 -0.03
C GLU A 18 -7.03 -9.27 -0.75
N GLU A 19 -7.52 -8.15 -0.20
CA GLU A 19 -8.55 -7.31 -0.84
C GLU A 19 -8.13 -6.89 -2.25
N GLY A 20 -6.88 -6.46 -2.42
CA GLY A 20 -6.32 -6.04 -3.72
C GLY A 20 -6.24 -7.18 -4.72
N GLN A 21 -5.81 -8.37 -4.28
CA GLN A 21 -5.81 -9.57 -5.12
C GLN A 21 -7.21 -9.90 -5.62
N VAL A 22 -8.22 -9.85 -4.74
CA VAL A 22 -9.62 -10.06 -5.14
C VAL A 22 -10.08 -8.98 -6.12
N ILE A 23 -9.81 -7.70 -5.87
CA ILE A 23 -10.19 -6.60 -6.77
C ILE A 23 -9.57 -6.77 -8.16
N ALA A 24 -8.31 -7.21 -8.25
CA ALA A 24 -7.64 -7.45 -9.52
C ALA A 24 -8.32 -8.52 -10.39
N THR A 25 -9.08 -9.44 -9.79
CA THR A 25 -9.89 -10.45 -10.51
C THR A 25 -11.22 -9.92 -11.05
N LEU A 26 -11.64 -8.73 -10.62
CA LEU A 26 -12.92 -8.12 -11.02
C LEU A 26 -12.83 -7.38 -12.37
N GLU A 27 -11.70 -7.48 -13.08
CA GLU A 27 -11.54 -6.84 -14.38
C GLU A 27 -12.52 -7.42 -15.41
N LYS A 28 -13.19 -6.53 -16.13
CA LYS A 28 -14.15 -6.88 -17.18
C LYS A 28 -13.76 -6.22 -18.50
N PRO A 29 -14.05 -6.86 -19.65
CA PRO A 29 -13.88 -6.24 -20.95
C PRO A 29 -14.65 -4.92 -21.04
N THR A 30 -14.02 -3.92 -21.63
CA THR A 30 -14.66 -2.64 -21.96
C THR A 30 -15.27 -2.70 -23.37
N LYS A 31 -15.91 -1.61 -23.81
CA LYS A 31 -16.36 -1.44 -25.20
C LYS A 31 -15.20 -1.46 -26.21
N LYS A 32 -13.97 -1.21 -25.76
CA LYS A 32 -12.77 -1.24 -26.62
C LYS A 32 -12.18 -2.65 -26.63
N PRO A 33 -12.00 -3.27 -27.81
CA PRO A 33 -11.43 -4.61 -27.93
C PRO A 33 -10.06 -4.72 -27.24
N GLY A 34 -9.82 -5.82 -26.55
CA GLY A 34 -8.55 -6.11 -25.87
C GLY A 34 -8.32 -5.34 -24.54
N ILE A 35 -9.17 -4.38 -24.19
CA ILE A 35 -9.03 -3.60 -22.96
C ILE A 35 -9.97 -4.16 -21.88
N LYS A 36 -9.37 -4.59 -20.75
CA LYS A 36 -10.09 -4.96 -19.53
C LYS A 36 -9.79 -3.95 -18.43
N THR A 37 -10.81 -3.56 -17.68
CA THR A 37 -10.68 -2.66 -16.53
C THR A 37 -11.60 -3.10 -15.41
N ILE A 38 -11.25 -2.73 -14.18
CA ILE A 38 -12.10 -2.90 -13.00
C ILE A 38 -13.26 -1.91 -13.13
N GLN A 39 -14.48 -2.44 -13.16
CA GLN A 39 -15.71 -1.64 -13.35
C GLN A 39 -16.38 -1.27 -12.01
N ASP A 40 -16.08 -2.01 -10.95
CA ASP A 40 -16.56 -1.72 -9.60
C ASP A 40 -15.74 -0.57 -8.99
N ASN A 41 -16.08 0.66 -9.42
CA ASN A 41 -15.39 1.87 -8.99
C ASN A 41 -15.52 2.10 -7.49
N TYR A 42 -16.66 1.73 -6.88
CA TYR A 42 -16.86 1.90 -5.44
C TYR A 42 -15.86 1.07 -4.65
N ARG A 43 -15.76 -0.24 -4.97
CA ARG A 43 -14.84 -1.14 -4.27
C ARG A 43 -13.39 -0.76 -4.52
N LEU A 44 -13.05 -0.39 -5.75
CA LEU A 44 -11.70 0.07 -6.10
C LEU A 44 -11.31 1.32 -5.30
N GLN A 45 -12.14 2.37 -5.32
CA GLN A 45 -11.83 3.62 -4.64
C GLN A 45 -11.76 3.45 -3.13
N LYS A 46 -12.67 2.67 -2.52
CA LYS A 46 -12.61 2.33 -1.10
C LYS A 46 -11.26 1.68 -0.74
N TRP A 47 -10.81 0.74 -1.56
CA TRP A 47 -9.54 0.06 -1.34
C TRP A 47 -8.35 1.02 -1.49
N LEU A 48 -8.30 1.82 -2.56
CA LEU A 48 -7.22 2.80 -2.77
C LEU A 48 -7.09 3.78 -1.60
N THR A 49 -8.20 4.31 -1.10
CA THR A 49 -8.22 5.21 0.06
C THR A 49 -7.65 4.52 1.31
N ASN A 50 -8.05 3.27 1.56
CA ASN A 50 -7.55 2.52 2.71
C ASN A 50 -6.05 2.22 2.59
N VAL A 51 -5.57 1.92 1.39
CA VAL A 51 -4.15 1.70 1.10
C VAL A 51 -3.34 2.97 1.35
N GLU A 52 -3.78 4.12 0.84
CA GLU A 52 -3.11 5.40 1.08
C GLU A 52 -3.05 5.73 2.57
N GLN A 53 -4.17 5.56 3.27
CA GLN A 53 -4.24 5.85 4.69
C GLN A 53 -3.33 4.95 5.53
N ILE A 54 -3.30 3.63 5.27
CA ILE A 54 -2.44 2.72 6.04
C ILE A 54 -0.96 3.01 5.77
N VAL A 55 -0.57 3.22 4.50
CA VAL A 55 0.83 3.47 4.16
C VAL A 55 1.29 4.80 4.76
N LYS A 56 0.46 5.84 4.67
CA LYS A 56 0.73 7.13 5.32
C LYS A 56 0.89 6.99 6.83
N THR A 57 0.04 6.22 7.49
CA THR A 57 0.03 6.09 8.95
C THR A 57 1.20 5.25 9.46
N THR A 58 1.53 4.17 8.76
CA THR A 58 2.60 3.24 9.15
C THR A 58 3.99 3.79 8.86
N PHE A 59 4.20 4.39 7.68
CA PHE A 59 5.54 4.78 7.21
C PHE A 59 5.78 6.30 7.21
N GLY A 60 4.72 7.10 7.26
CA GLY A 60 4.80 8.56 7.14
C GLY A 60 4.89 9.04 5.69
N GLN A 61 4.51 10.30 5.45
CA GLN A 61 4.47 10.90 4.09
C GLN A 61 5.84 11.07 3.44
N ASN A 62 6.91 11.16 4.24
CA ASN A 62 8.28 11.32 3.76
C ASN A 62 9.00 9.96 3.56
N SER A 63 8.27 8.85 3.60
CA SER A 63 8.81 7.52 3.34
C SER A 63 8.89 7.21 1.85
N LEU A 64 9.83 6.36 1.47
CA LEU A 64 9.93 5.85 0.10
C LEU A 64 8.67 5.06 -0.28
N GLN A 65 8.11 4.31 0.68
CA GLN A 65 6.86 3.57 0.52
C GLN A 65 5.70 4.49 0.13
N PHE A 66 5.53 5.61 0.85
CA PHE A 66 4.48 6.58 0.54
C PHE A 66 4.71 7.31 -0.78
N GLN A 67 5.95 7.68 -1.10
CA GLN A 67 6.30 8.32 -2.37
C GLN A 67 6.02 7.40 -3.56
N ASN A 68 6.47 6.14 -3.50
CA ASN A 68 6.22 5.14 -4.54
C ASN A 68 4.72 4.85 -4.70
N LEU A 69 3.97 4.77 -3.59
CA LEU A 69 2.52 4.63 -3.65
C LEU A 69 1.87 5.83 -4.35
N SER A 70 2.29 7.05 -4.02
CA SER A 70 1.75 8.28 -4.63
C SER A 70 1.95 8.28 -6.14
N GLU A 71 3.10 7.80 -6.63
CA GLU A 71 3.33 7.66 -8.08
C GLU A 71 2.43 6.60 -8.71
N LEU A 72 2.22 5.45 -8.05
CA LEU A 72 1.30 4.42 -8.52
C LEU A 72 -0.16 4.92 -8.58
N LEU A 73 -0.58 5.74 -7.62
CA LEU A 73 -1.93 6.30 -7.54
C LEU A 73 -2.20 7.35 -8.63
N LYS A 74 -1.17 8.04 -9.15
CA LYS A 74 -1.30 8.95 -10.30
C LYS A 74 -1.59 8.20 -11.62
N GLY A 75 -1.24 6.91 -11.67
CA GLY A 75 -1.46 6.06 -12.84
C GLY A 75 -2.93 5.67 -13.04
N SER A 76 -3.18 4.88 -14.09
CA SER A 76 -4.50 4.32 -14.38
C SER A 76 -4.84 3.15 -13.44
N THR A 77 -5.26 3.47 -12.21
CA THR A 77 -5.56 2.50 -11.13
C THR A 77 -6.73 1.55 -11.43
N TYR A 78 -7.52 1.83 -12.46
CA TYR A 78 -8.61 0.96 -12.93
C TYR A 78 -8.12 -0.26 -13.72
N TYR A 79 -6.82 -0.39 -14.02
CA TYR A 79 -6.25 -1.62 -14.56
C TYR A 79 -5.84 -2.58 -13.45
N ALA A 80 -6.09 -3.88 -13.65
CA ALA A 80 -5.65 -4.92 -12.71
C ALA A 80 -4.13 -4.94 -12.51
N SER A 81 -3.34 -4.55 -13.52
CA SER A 81 -1.88 -4.41 -13.39
C SER A 81 -1.48 -3.33 -12.36
N ALA A 82 -2.20 -2.21 -12.31
CA ALA A 82 -1.95 -1.15 -11.33
C ALA A 82 -2.27 -1.64 -9.91
N VAL A 83 -3.42 -2.31 -9.74
CA VAL A 83 -3.79 -2.93 -8.45
C VAL A 83 -2.73 -3.94 -8.00
N ARG A 84 -2.26 -4.82 -8.90
CA ARG A 84 -1.18 -5.78 -8.59
C ARG A 84 0.13 -5.07 -8.23
N GLY A 85 0.46 -3.96 -8.89
CA GLY A 85 1.65 -3.15 -8.56
C GLY A 85 1.57 -2.58 -7.14
N ILE A 86 0.41 -2.03 -6.76
CA ILE A 86 0.16 -1.55 -5.39
C ILE A 86 0.23 -2.71 -4.38
N THR A 87 -0.36 -3.86 -4.70
CA THR A 87 -0.25 -5.06 -3.85
C THR A 87 1.21 -5.50 -3.67
N GLY A 88 2.03 -5.44 -4.72
CA GLY A 88 3.46 -5.73 -4.63
C GLY A 88 4.20 -4.76 -3.72
N LEU A 89 3.89 -3.46 -3.81
CA LEU A 89 4.42 -2.44 -2.89
C LEU A 89 4.04 -2.75 -1.43
N LEU A 90 2.78 -3.10 -1.17
CA LEU A 90 2.32 -3.47 0.17
C LEU A 90 3.03 -4.72 0.71
N ALA A 91 3.28 -5.73 -0.14
CA ALA A 91 3.99 -6.93 0.26
C ALA A 91 5.44 -6.62 0.68
N GLY A 92 6.15 -5.80 -0.10
CA GLY A 92 7.50 -5.35 0.29
C GLY A 92 7.49 -4.51 1.56
N ALA A 93 6.53 -3.60 1.69
CA ALA A 93 6.38 -2.76 2.88
C ALA A 93 6.05 -3.59 4.14
N LEU A 94 5.24 -4.64 4.00
CA LEU A 94 4.96 -5.59 5.07
C LEU A 94 6.21 -6.36 5.49
N GLU A 95 7.01 -6.82 4.53
CA GLU A 95 8.28 -7.50 4.80
C GLU A 95 9.25 -6.59 5.56
N ASP A 96 9.38 -5.33 5.16
CA ASP A 96 10.19 -4.32 5.85
C ASP A 96 9.72 -4.10 7.30
N LEU A 97 8.40 -4.02 7.49
CA LEU A 97 7.76 -3.85 8.78
C LEU A 97 8.04 -5.06 9.68
N GLU A 98 7.77 -6.28 9.21
CA GLU A 98 7.92 -7.52 9.98
C GLU A 98 9.39 -7.84 10.34
N LYS A 99 10.33 -7.51 9.45
CA LYS A 99 11.77 -7.71 9.67
C LYS A 99 12.43 -6.59 10.47
N GLY A 100 11.70 -5.52 10.79
CA GLY A 100 12.23 -4.41 11.58
C GLY A 100 13.21 -3.51 10.82
N PHE A 101 13.19 -3.51 9.49
CA PHE A 101 14.00 -2.59 8.67
C PHE A 101 13.55 -1.12 8.79
N LEU A 102 12.48 -0.86 9.54
CA LEU A 102 12.04 0.49 9.92
C LEU A 102 12.82 1.09 11.09
N LEU A 103 13.74 0.35 11.71
CA LEU A 103 14.59 0.80 12.82
C LEU A 103 15.70 1.75 12.36
N GLU A 104 15.38 2.93 11.82
CA GLU A 104 16.40 4.00 11.69
C GLU A 104 15.85 5.43 11.45
N LYS A 105 14.66 5.81 11.96
CA LYS A 105 14.17 7.20 11.80
C LYS A 105 14.02 8.07 13.06
N GLU A 106 14.21 7.57 14.27
CA GLU A 106 14.11 8.42 15.48
C GLU A 106 15.16 8.09 16.57
N ILE A 107 16.43 7.89 16.19
CA ILE A 107 17.56 7.95 17.14
C ILE A 107 18.58 8.96 16.63
N LEU A 108 18.18 10.23 16.49
CA LEU A 108 19.10 11.34 16.19
C LEU A 108 18.61 12.66 16.81
N ILE A 109 17.99 12.61 18.00
CA ILE A 109 17.78 13.79 18.85
C ILE A 109 17.94 13.41 20.33
N ALA A 110 19.14 12.93 20.69
CA ALA A 110 19.56 12.82 22.08
C ALA A 110 21.10 12.85 22.10
N GLY A 111 21.70 14.02 21.88
CA GLY A 111 23.16 14.09 21.84
C GLY A 111 23.83 15.46 21.77
N GLU A 112 23.12 16.55 21.51
CA GLU A 112 23.76 17.89 21.43
C GLU A 112 22.97 18.96 22.19
N ILE A 113 22.84 18.81 23.51
CA ILE A 113 22.79 19.96 24.43
C ILE A 113 23.61 19.56 25.67
N PHE A 114 24.92 19.80 25.59
CA PHE A 114 25.80 19.98 26.74
C PHE A 114 26.20 21.45 26.79
#